data_AF-A0A932I442-F1
#
_entry.id   AF-A0A932I442-F1
#
_cell.length_a   1.000
_cell.length_b   1.000
_cell.length_c   1.000
_cell.angle_alpha   90.00
_cell.angle_beta   90.00
_cell.angle_gamma   90.00
#
_symmetry.space_group_name_H-M   'P 1'
#
loop_
_entity.id
_entity.type
_entity.pdbx_description
1 polymer ?
#
loop_
_entity_poly.entity_id
_entity_poly.type
_entity_poly.pdbx_seq_one_letter_code
_entity_poly.pdbx_strand_id
1 'polypeptide(L)'
;MAGSASLRLPGAGAPPPSQVKEGEGFGQLLSNLLGTTNDMQIRAGEQSQAMLSGESKNIHETMIALEKANISFRFLSQVRNKALEAYREIQRMQM
;
A
#
# COMPACT_ATOMS: atom_id res chain seq x y z
N MET A 1 -39.43 46.44 33.23
CA MET A 1 -39.65 45.08 33.78
C MET A 1 -39.86 44.17 32.57
N ALA A 2 -38.78 43.75 31.89
CA ALA A 2 -37.99 42.53 32.16
C ALA A 2 -38.85 41.26 32.01
N GLY A 3 -38.71 40.58 30.86
CA GLY A 3 -39.47 39.37 30.51
C GLY A 3 -38.92 38.62 29.30
N SER A 4 -37.69 38.10 29.45
CA SER A 4 -37.16 36.87 28.83
C SER A 4 -37.52 36.54 27.36
N ALA A 5 -36.74 37.09 26.42
CA ALA A 5 -36.51 36.43 25.13
C ALA A 5 -35.32 35.47 25.29
N SER A 6 -35.61 34.19 25.55
CA SER A 6 -34.60 33.13 25.59
C SER A 6 -34.03 32.91 24.19
N LEU A 7 -32.91 33.57 23.90
CA LEU A 7 -32.10 33.34 22.71
C LEU A 7 -31.49 31.95 22.80
N ARG A 8 -32.20 30.94 22.28
CA ARG A 8 -31.66 29.60 22.04
C ARG A 8 -30.53 29.76 21.02
N LEU A 9 -29.29 29.70 21.50
CA LEU A 9 -28.14 29.52 20.63
C LEU A 9 -28.36 28.25 19.78
N PRO A 10 -28.15 28.32 18.45
CA PRO A 10 -28.14 27.12 17.63
C PRO A 10 -27.04 26.22 18.18
N GLY A 11 -27.42 25.02 18.59
CA GLY A 11 -26.44 23.99 18.94
C GLY A 11 -25.49 23.86 17.78
N ALA A 12 -24.22 24.16 18.04
CA ALA A 12 -23.12 23.70 17.22
C ALA A 12 -23.16 22.17 17.27
N GLY A 13 -23.98 21.58 16.40
CA GLY A 13 -23.88 20.19 16.04
C GLY A 13 -22.50 20.03 15.47
N ALA A 14 -21.59 19.49 16.28
CA ALA A 14 -20.31 19.02 15.80
C ALA A 14 -20.58 18.21 14.53
N PRO A 15 -19.86 18.46 13.43
CA PRO A 15 -19.95 17.56 12.29
C PRO A 15 -19.75 16.14 12.84
N PRO A 16 -20.58 15.15 12.43
CA PRO A 16 -20.35 13.77 12.83
C PRO A 16 -18.87 13.48 12.56
N PRO A 17 -18.15 12.83 13.48
CA PRO A 17 -16.76 12.46 13.23
C PRO A 17 -16.77 11.78 11.88
N SER A 18 -16.16 12.46 10.90
CA SER A 18 -16.03 11.95 9.54
C SER A 18 -15.54 10.53 9.73
N GLN A 19 -16.40 9.56 9.41
CA GLN A 19 -16.02 8.17 9.41
C GLN A 19 -14.73 8.17 8.63
N VAL A 20 -13.64 7.91 9.34
CA VAL A 20 -12.40 7.53 8.71
C VAL A 20 -12.87 6.34 7.89
N LYS A 21 -13.08 6.55 6.59
CA LYS A 21 -13.08 5.43 5.64
C LYS A 21 -11.80 4.75 6.04
N GLU A 22 -11.91 3.58 6.67
CA GLU A 22 -10.78 2.75 7.02
C GLU A 22 -10.00 2.65 5.73
N GLY A 23 -8.97 3.51 5.61
CA GLY A 23 -8.14 3.57 4.44
C GLY A 23 -7.54 2.19 4.40
N GLU A 24 -7.87 1.45 3.33
CA GLU A 24 -7.48 0.07 3.05
C GLU A 24 -6.47 -0.42 4.07
N GLY A 25 -6.94 -1.16 5.10
CA GLY A 25 -6.10 -1.52 6.23
C GLY A 25 -4.78 -2.13 5.74
N PHE A 26 -3.70 -1.98 6.52
CA PHE A 26 -2.35 -2.42 6.12
C PHE A 26 -2.30 -3.81 5.47
N GLY A 27 -3.17 -4.75 5.90
CA GLY A 27 -3.34 -6.06 5.27
C GLY A 27 -3.84 -6.02 3.82
N GLN A 28 -4.79 -5.15 3.48
CA GLN A 28 -5.26 -4.93 2.11
C GLN A 28 -4.17 -4.35 1.23
N LEU A 29 -3.43 -3.35 1.73
CA LEU A 29 -2.26 -2.78 1.03
C LEU A 29 -1.20 -3.86 0.76
N LEU A 30 -0.87 -4.67 1.77
CA LEU A 30 0.08 -5.76 1.63
C LEU A 30 -0.39 -6.82 0.63
N SER A 31 -1.68 -7.18 0.67
CA SER A 31 -2.27 -8.14 -0.26
C SER A 31 -2.26 -7.63 -1.70
N ASN A 32 -2.55 -6.34 -1.90
CA ASN A 32 -2.48 -5.69 -3.20
C ASN A 32 -1.03 -5.66 -3.75
N LEU A 33 -0.04 -5.33 -2.90
CA LEU A 33 1.38 -5.37 -3.26
C LEU A 33 1.85 -6.79 -3.63
N LEU A 34 1.37 -7.81 -2.92
CA LEU A 34 1.68 -9.20 -3.21
C LEU A 34 1.15 -9.62 -4.57
N GLY A 35 -0.12 -9.31 -4.86
CA GLY A 35 -0.74 -9.58 -6.16
C GLY A 35 -0.02 -8.87 -7.31
N THR A 36 0.30 -7.58 -7.12
CA THR A 36 1.01 -6.80 -8.14
C THR A 36 2.41 -7.36 -8.41
N THR A 37 3.09 -7.86 -7.37
CA THR A 37 4.42 -8.50 -7.50
C THR A 37 4.34 -9.82 -8.25
N ASN A 38 3.33 -10.64 -7.96
CA ASN A 38 3.07 -11.88 -8.70
C ASN A 38 2.83 -11.62 -10.19
N ASP A 39 2.02 -10.61 -10.52
CA ASP A 39 1.75 -10.25 -11.91
C ASP A 39 2.99 -9.72 -12.63
N MET A 40 3.82 -8.93 -11.94
CA MET A 40 5.12 -8.50 -12.47
C MET A 40 6.05 -9.68 -12.76
N GLN A 41 6.06 -10.70 -11.88
CA GLN A 41 6.91 -11.88 -12.06
C GLN A 41 6.47 -12.74 -13.25
N ILE A 42 5.15 -12.91 -13.45
CA ILE A 42 4.59 -13.63 -14.60
C ILE A 42 4.95 -12.90 -15.90
N ARG A 43 4.70 -11.59 -15.98
CA ARG A 43 5.02 -10.77 -17.16
C ARG A 43 6.52 -10.77 -17.46
N ALA A 44 7.37 -10.73 -16.44
CA ALA A 44 8.82 -10.82 -16.62
C ALA A 44 9.23 -12.17 -17.22
N GLY A 45 8.60 -13.26 -16.82
CA GLY A 45 8.80 -14.60 -17.41
C GLY A 45 8.41 -14.64 -18.89
N GLU A 46 7.24 -14.09 -19.23
CA GLU A 46 6.76 -13.99 -20.61
C GLU A 46 7.68 -13.11 -21.49
N GLN A 47 8.11 -11.96 -20.98
CA GLN A 47 9.03 -11.08 -21.69
C GLN A 47 10.44 -11.68 -21.83
N SER A 48 10.90 -12.44 -20.84
CA SER A 48 12.17 -13.18 -20.93
C SER A 48 12.10 -14.26 -22.02
N GLN A 49 10.99 -14.99 -22.10
CA GLN A 49 10.75 -15.98 -23.14
C GLN A 49 10.69 -15.33 -24.54
N ALA A 50 10.04 -14.18 -24.69
CA ALA A 50 9.96 -13.41 -25.94
C ALA A 50 11.30 -12.76 -26.33
N MET A 51 12.19 -12.49 -25.36
CA MET A 51 13.54 -12.00 -25.64
C MET A 51 14.44 -13.14 -26.15
N LEU A 52 14.33 -14.34 -25.56
CA LEU A 52 15.09 -15.52 -25.97
C LEU A 52 14.64 -16.08 -27.33
N SER A 53 13.39 -15.84 -27.73
CA SER A 53 12.88 -16.19 -29.06
C SER A 53 13.37 -15.25 -30.18
N GLY A 54 14.09 -14.18 -29.85
CA GLY A 54 14.60 -13.21 -30.82
C GLY A 54 13.60 -12.13 -31.25
N GLU A 55 12.45 -12.02 -30.57
CA GLU A 55 11.38 -11.07 -30.90
C GLU A 55 11.62 -9.65 -30.37
N SER A 56 12.49 -9.50 -29.35
CA SER A 56 12.78 -8.20 -28.73
C SER A 56 14.07 -7.58 -29.26
N LYS A 57 13.95 -6.46 -29.98
CA LYS A 57 15.08 -5.62 -30.44
C LYS A 57 15.63 -4.68 -29.34
N ASN A 58 15.04 -4.71 -28.13
CA ASN A 58 15.32 -3.74 -27.06
C ASN A 58 15.97 -4.39 -25.82
N ILE A 59 17.15 -4.99 -25.99
CA ILE A 59 17.96 -5.58 -24.91
C ILE A 59 18.17 -4.58 -23.74
N HIS A 60 18.32 -3.29 -24.05
CA HIS A 60 18.47 -2.23 -23.04
C HIS A 60 17.22 -2.07 -22.16
N GLU A 61 16.04 -2.19 -22.74
CA GLU A 61 14.77 -2.04 -22.02
C GLU A 61 14.55 -3.24 -21.08
N THR A 62 14.93 -4.45 -21.51
CA THR A 62 14.93 -5.63 -20.65
C THR A 62 15.94 -5.54 -19.51
N MET A 63 17.15 -5.02 -19.76
CA MET A 63 18.13 -4.78 -18.68
C MET A 63 17.61 -3.76 -17.65
N ILE A 64 16.98 -2.68 -18.10
CA ILE A 64 16.37 -1.69 -17.19
C ILE A 64 15.22 -2.32 -16.38
N ALA A 65 14.39 -3.14 -17.02
CA ALA A 65 13.30 -3.84 -16.35
C ALA A 65 13.82 -4.81 -15.28
N LEU A 66 14.88 -5.57 -15.58
CA LEU A 66 15.55 -6.47 -14.63
C LEU A 66 16.12 -5.72 -13.42
N GLU A 67 16.80 -4.60 -13.65
CA GLU A 67 17.37 -3.80 -12.56
C GLU A 67 16.27 -3.20 -11.67
N LYS A 68 15.20 -2.68 -12.27
CA LYS A 68 14.00 -2.24 -11.52
C LYS A 68 13.42 -3.37 -10.68
N ALA A 69 13.25 -4.56 -11.26
CA ALA A 69 12.70 -5.71 -10.55
C ALA A 69 13.57 -6.10 -9.34
N ASN A 70 14.90 -6.09 -9.50
CA ASN A 70 15.83 -6.40 -8.43
C ASN A 70 15.76 -5.38 -7.28
N ILE A 71 15.73 -4.07 -7.60
CA ILE A 71 15.58 -3.00 -6.61
C ILE A 71 14.24 -3.12 -5.88
N SER A 72 13.14 -3.33 -6.61
CA SER A 72 11.81 -3.51 -6.03
C SER A 72 11.73 -4.74 -5.13
N PHE A 73 12.37 -5.85 -5.49
CA PHE A 73 12.44 -7.04 -4.65
C PHE A 73 13.18 -6.79 -3.34
N ARG A 74 14.33 -6.11 -3.40
CA ARG A 74 15.09 -5.72 -2.20
C ARG A 74 14.28 -4.84 -1.28
N PHE A 75 13.55 -3.87 -1.85
CA PHE A 75 12.64 -3.01 -1.09
C PHE A 75 11.51 -3.82 -0.43
N LEU A 76 10.87 -4.73 -1.17
CA LEU A 76 9.80 -5.58 -0.63
C LEU A 76 10.30 -6.47 0.53
N SER A 77 11.52 -7.02 0.43
CA SER A 77 12.13 -7.79 1.51
C SER A 77 12.32 -6.95 2.78
N GLN A 78 12.74 -5.70 2.64
CA GLN A 78 12.86 -4.77 3.77
C GLN A 78 11.50 -4.45 4.39
N VAL A 79 10.48 -4.19 3.55
CA VAL A 79 9.10 -3.95 4.01
C VAL A 79 8.57 -5.17 4.76
N ARG A 80 8.78 -6.39 4.25
CA ARG A 80 8.39 -7.64 4.92
C ARG A 80 9.06 -7.76 6.30
N ASN A 81 10.37 -7.51 6.37
CA ASN A 81 11.09 -7.59 7.64
C ASN A 81 10.57 -6.54 8.64
N LYS A 82 10.28 -5.32 8.17
CA LYS A 82 9.74 -4.25 9.02
C LYS A 82 8.32 -4.52 9.51
N ALA A 83 7.50 -5.14 8.66
CA ALA A 83 6.16 -5.60 9.02
C ALA A 83 6.21 -6.68 10.12
N LEU A 84 7.14 -7.63 10.01
CA LEU A 84 7.35 -8.66 11.03
C LEU A 84 7.87 -8.07 12.36
N GLU A 85 8.78 -7.09 12.31
CA GLU A 85 9.22 -6.34 13.49
C GLU A 85 8.04 -5.62 14.16
N ALA A 86 7.23 -4.90 13.39
CA ALA A 86 6.07 -4.18 13.91
C ALA A 86 5.04 -5.14 14.56
N TYR A 87 4.81 -6.31 13.97
CA TYR A 87 3.95 -7.33 14.56
C TYR A 87 4.51 -7.85 15.90
N ARG A 88 5.81 -8.15 15.96
CA ARG A 88 6.48 -8.60 17.20
C ARG A 88 6.45 -7.54 18.29
N GLU A 89 6.60 -6.26 17.93
CA GLU A 89 6.56 -5.14 18.87
C GLU A 89 5.16 -4.98 19.49
N ILE A 90 4.10 -5.07 18.68
CA ILE A 90 2.71 -5.04 19.18
C ILE A 90 2.45 -6.18 20.16
N GLN A 91 2.96 -7.39 19.89
CA GLN A 91 2.82 -8.53 20.81
C GLN A 91 3.57 -8.31 22.13
N ARG A 92 4.74 -7.66 22.10
CA ARG A 92 5.51 -7.34 23.31
C ARG A 92 4.84 -6.29 24.19
N MET A 93 4.09 -5.36 23.61
CA MET A 93 3.36 -4.34 24.38
C MET A 93 2.12 -4.89 25.11
N GLN A 94 1.59 -6.06 24.72
CA GLN A 94 0.38 -6.65 25.31
C GLN A 94 0.65 -7.64 26.45
N MET A 95 1.93 -7.94 26.75
CA MET A 95 2.35 -8.84 27.84
C MET A 95 2.78 -8.05 29.07
#